data_AF-A0A1H4A820-F1
#
_entry.id   AF-A0A1H4A820-F1
#
_cell.length_a   1.000
_cell.length_b   1.000
_cell.length_c   1.000
_cell.angle_alpha   90.00
_cell.angle_beta   90.00
_cell.angle_gamma   90.00
#
_symmetry.space_group_name_H-M   'P 1'
#
loop_
_entity.id
_entity.type
_entity.pdbx_description
1 polymer ?
#
loop_
_entity_poly.entity_id
_entity_poly.type
_entity_poly.pdbx_seq_one_letter_code
_entity_poly.pdbx_strand_id
1 'polypeptide(L)' 'MGDVLAFIGCFILFLVGIFLLGLADTLPAWQGLVFFAGIVCIALSFGIPVGVLGRTE' A
#
# COMPACT_ATOMS: atom_id res chain seq x y z
N MET A 1 -13.61 16.39 4.21
CA MET A 1 -12.30 16.61 3.54
C MET A 1 -11.25 15.60 4.01
N GLY A 2 -11.18 15.26 5.30
CA GLY A 2 -10.25 14.25 5.82
C GLY A 2 -10.39 12.87 5.18
N ASP A 3 -11.62 12.41 4.93
CA ASP A 3 -11.89 11.08 4.34
C ASP A 3 -11.37 10.97 2.90
N VAL A 4 -11.51 12.05 2.12
CA VAL A 4 -11.01 12.14 0.75
C VAL A 4 -9.49 12.10 0.74
N LEU A 5 -8.82 12.81 1.66
CA LEU A 5 -7.37 12.77 1.80
C LEU A 5 -6.86 11.38 2.24
N ALA A 6 -7.58 10.73 3.17
CA ALA A 6 -7.27 9.37 3.60
C ALA A 6 -7.45 8.36 2.46
N PHE A 7 -8.51 8.49 1.66
CA PHE A 7 -8.73 7.67 0.47
C PHE A 7 -7.62 7.84 -0.56
N ILE A 8 -7.25 9.09 -0.89
CA ILE A 8 -6.16 9.38 -1.83
C ILE A 8 -4.84 8.83 -1.29
N GLY A 9 -4.57 8.96 0.00
CA GLY A 9 -3.38 8.39 0.64
C GLY A 9 -3.32 6.87 0.53
N CYS A 10 -4.42 6.18 0.80
CA CYS A 10 -4.52 4.72 0.64
C CYS A 10 -4.34 4.30 -0.82
N PHE A 11 -4.92 5.06 -1.76
CA PHE A 11 -4.78 4.78 -3.19
C PHE A 11 -3.33 4.93 -3.67
N ILE A 12 -2.62 5.98 -3.23
CA ILE A 12 -1.20 6.16 -3.53
C ILE A 12 -0.38 5.00 -2.94
N LEU A 13 -0.65 4.62 -1.69
CA LEU A 13 0.05 3.52 -1.03
C LEU A 13 -0.16 2.17 -1.77
N PHE A 14 -1.37 1.95 -2.28
CA PHE A 14 -1.70 0.79 -3.12
C PHE A 14 -0.88 0.79 -4.41
N LEU A 15 -0.83 1.92 -5.14
CA LEU A 15 -0.06 2.06 -6.37
C LEU A 15 1.45 1.83 -6.13
N VAL A 16 1.99 2.34 -5.03
CA VAL A 16 3.38 2.07 -4.62
C VAL A 16 3.60 0.59 -4.39
N GLY A 17 2.67 -0.09 -3.73
CA GLY A 17 2.76 -1.53 -3.51
C GLY A 17 2.77 -2.34 -4.81
N ILE A 18 1.89 -2.02 -5.76
CA ILE A 18 1.86 -2.64 -7.10
C ILE A 18 3.17 -2.37 -7.86
N PHE A 19 3.69 -1.15 -7.79
CA PHE A 19 4.97 -0.79 -8.40
C PHE A 19 6.13 -1.61 -7.83
N LEU A 20 6.21 -1.76 -6.50
CA LEU A 20 7.26 -2.55 -5.84
C LEU A 20 7.20 -4.03 -6.25
N LEU A 21 6.02 -4.61 -6.42
CA LEU A 21 5.88 -5.98 -6.91
C LEU A 21 6.47 -6.15 -8.33
N GLY A 22 6.22 -5.20 -9.23
CA GLY A 22 6.82 -5.21 -10.57
C GLY A 22 8.33 -4.90 -10.56
N LEU A 23 8.79 -4.02 -9.67
CA LEU A 23 10.19 -3.65 -9.53
C LEU A 23 11.05 -4.80 -8.96
N ALA A 24 10.47 -5.67 -8.13
CA ALA A 24 11.19 -6.75 -7.45
C ALA A 24 11.99 -7.64 -8.40
N ASP A 25 11.43 -7.98 -9.57
CA ASP A 25 12.11 -8.82 -10.58
C ASP A 25 13.30 -8.13 -11.26
N THR A 26 13.37 -6.80 -11.21
CA THR A 26 14.51 -6.03 -11.74
C THR A 26 15.67 -5.91 -10.76
N LEU A 27 15.47 -6.32 -9.49
CA LEU A 27 16.41 -6.16 -8.39
C LEU A 27 16.78 -7.52 -7.77
N PRO A 28 17.54 -8.39 -8.46
CA PRO A 28 17.79 -9.77 -8.01
C PRO A 28 18.46 -9.86 -6.62
N ALA A 29 19.30 -8.90 -6.25
CA ALA A 29 19.93 -8.85 -4.93
C ALA A 29 18.96 -8.45 -3.79
N TRP A 30 17.85 -7.78 -4.11
CA TRP A 30 16.89 -7.23 -3.14
C TRP A 30 15.47 -7.75 -3.35
N GLN A 31 15.28 -8.72 -4.26
CA GLN A 31 13.98 -9.17 -4.74
C GLN A 31 13.04 -9.53 -3.60
N GLY A 32 13.50 -10.34 -2.64
CA GLY A 32 12.68 -10.74 -1.49
C GLY A 32 12.21 -9.56 -0.63
N LEU A 33 13.10 -8.60 -0.36
CA LEU A 33 12.78 -7.43 0.46
C LEU A 33 11.80 -6.48 -0.26
N VAL A 34 12.04 -6.21 -1.54
CA VAL A 34 11.21 -5.33 -2.37
C VAL A 34 9.83 -5.94 -2.60
N PHE A 35 9.77 -7.25 -2.87
CA PHE A 35 8.52 -7.99 -3.00
C PHE A 35 7.72 -7.94 -1.70
N PHE A 36 8.34 -8.25 -0.56
CA PHE A 36 7.69 -8.20 0.75
C PHE A 36 7.19 -6.78 1.09
N ALA A 37 7.99 -5.75 0.82
CA ALA A 37 7.58 -4.36 1.01
C ALA A 37 6.35 -4.01 0.16
N GLY A 38 6.29 -4.48 -1.09
CA GLY A 38 5.13 -4.33 -1.96
C GLY A 38 3.85 -4.94 -1.36
N ILE A 39 3.95 -6.17 -0.85
CA ILE A 39 2.82 -6.84 -0.16
C ILE A 39 2.37 -6.05 1.07
N VAL A 40 3.30 -5.55 1.89
CA VAL A 40 2.97 -4.74 3.08
C VAL A 40 2.29 -3.43 2.69
N CYS A 41 2.77 -2.72 1.66
CA CYS A 41 2.14 -1.50 1.16
C CYS A 41 0.69 -1.75 0.70
N ILE A 42 0.46 -2.83 -0.05
CA ILE A 42 -0.88 -3.23 -0.48
C ILE A 42 -1.76 -3.55 0.74
N ALA A 43 -1.29 -4.38 1.67
CA ALA A 43 -2.04 -4.73 2.86
C ALA A 43 -2.42 -3.50 3.70
N LEU A 44 -1.49 -2.56 3.89
CA LEU A 44 -1.74 -1.32 4.63
C LEU A 44 -2.74 -0.40 3.90
N SER A 45 -2.73 -0.37 2.56
CA SER A 45 -3.70 0.42 1.79
C SER A 45 -5.15 -0.01 2.03
N PHE A 46 -5.38 -1.28 2.37
CA PHE A 46 -6.70 -1.82 2.73
C PHE A 46 -6.95 -1.87 4.24
N GLY A 47 -5.90 -2.01 5.06
CA GLY A 47 -6.02 -2.01 6.53
C GLY A 47 -6.25 -0.63 7.14
N ILE A 48 -5.64 0.42 6.60
CA ILE A 48 -5.79 1.80 7.08
C ILE A 48 -7.24 2.30 6.97
N PRO A 49 -7.98 2.09 5.86
CA PRO A 49 -9.40 2.43 5.78
C PRO A 49 -10.25 1.73 6.85
N VAL A 50 -9.97 0.47 7.19
CA VAL A 50 -10.76 -0.28 8.19
C VAL A 50 -10.54 0.28 9.60
N GLY A 51 -9.32 0.72 9.93
CA GLY A 51 -9.01 1.30 11.25
C GLY A 51 -9.36 2.79 11.41
N VAL A 52 -9.40 3.55 10.31
CA VAL A 52 -9.58 5.03 10.33
C VAL A 52 -10.93 5.47 9.76
N LEU A 53 -11.41 4.87 8.64
CA LEU A 53 -12.73 5.17 8.05
C LEU A 53 -13.86 4.30 8.63
N GLY A 54 -13.56 3.21 9.33
CA GLY A 54 -14.55 2.33 9.98
C GLY A 54 -15.30 2.95 11.17
N ARG A 55 -15.06 4.23 11.48
CA ARG A 55 -15.72 4.99 12.57
C ARG A 55 -16.91 5.81 12.07
N THR A 56 -17.61 5.29 11.06
CA THR A 56 -18.95 5.76 10.74
C THR A 56 -19.89 4.71 11.33
N GLU A 57 -20.08 4.75 12.65
CA GLU A 57 -21.33 5.01 13.41
C GLU A 57 -20.95 5.22 14.89
#